data_AF-V6KPX9-F1
#
_entry.id   AF-V6KPX9-F1
#
_cell.length_a   1.000
_cell.length_b   1.000
_cell.length_c   1.000
_cell.angle_alpha   90.00
_cell.angle_beta   90.00
_cell.angle_gamma   90.00
#
_symmetry.space_group_name_H-M   'P 1'
#
loop_
_entity.id
_entity.type
_entity.pdbx_description
1 polymer ?
#
loop_
_entity_poly.entity_id
_entity_poly.type
_entity_poly.pdbx_seq_one_letter_code
_entity_poly.pdbx_strand_id
1 'polypeptide(L)' 'MTKARELVGLCIANPELLDGLEEGADLRDAGLNSGEFVLIALRIEEEIDRPLEDEEMDTLSTLADIEAILSAAPSAQGQG' A
#
# COMPACT_ATOMS: atom_id res chain seq x y z
N MET A 1 0.91 14.31 1.72
CA MET A 1 1.24 12.88 1.64
C MET A 1 -0.04 12.12 1.36
N THR A 2 0.04 11.08 0.55
CA THR A 2 -1.08 10.19 0.23
C THR A 2 -1.17 9.08 1.29
N LYS A 3 -2.36 8.48 1.47
CA LYS A 3 -2.57 7.43 2.47
C LYS A 3 -1.69 6.21 2.16
N ALA A 4 -1.51 5.90 0.88
CA ALA A 4 -0.60 4.86 0.40
C ALA A 4 0.84 5.08 0.90
N ARG A 5 1.37 6.30 0.77
CA ARG A 5 2.75 6.60 1.17
C ARG A 5 2.95 6.52 2.68
N GLU A 6 1.95 6.95 3.45
CA GLU A 6 1.94 6.80 4.91
C GLU A 6 1.90 5.31 5.31
N LEU A 7 1.02 4.52 4.69
CA LEU A 7 0.88 3.08 4.98
C LEU A 7 2.15 2.32 4.63
N VAL A 8 2.70 2.50 3.42
CA VAL A 8 3.94 1.85 2.99
C VAL A 8 5.10 2.26 3.91
N GLY A 9 5.16 3.54 4.31
CA GLY A 9 6.19 4.04 5.22
C GLY A 9 6.18 3.37 6.60
N LEU A 10 5.04 2.84 7.04
CA LEU A 10 4.92 2.09 8.29
C LEU A 10 5.33 0.62 8.15
N CYS A 11 5.44 0.09 6.93
CA CYS A 11 5.71 -1.32 6.66
C CYS A 11 7.15 -1.60 6.21
N ILE A 12 7.90 -0.57 5.79
CA ILE A 12 9.26 -0.73 5.28
C ILE A 12 10.33 -0.33 6.29
N ALA A 13 11.51 -0.94 6.19
CA ALA A 13 12.62 -0.64 7.10
C ALA A 13 13.19 0.77 6.88
N ASN A 14 13.15 1.26 5.64
CA ASN A 14 13.75 2.53 5.23
C ASN A 14 12.69 3.46 4.60
N PRO A 15 11.86 4.17 5.40
CA PRO A 15 10.80 5.05 4.90
C PRO A 15 11.32 6.21 4.02
N GLU A 16 12.59 6.60 4.17
CA GLU A 16 13.23 7.62 3.33
C GLU A 16 13.33 7.21 1.85
N LEU A 17 13.24 5.91 1.52
CA LEU A 17 13.16 5.44 0.13
C LEU A 17 11.90 5.96 -0.58
N LEU A 18 10.86 6.27 0.18
CA LEU A 18 9.66 6.85 -0.38
C LEU A 18 9.89 8.31 -0.74
N ASP A 19 10.87 9.02 -0.17
CA ASP A 19 11.12 10.43 -0.48
C ASP A 19 11.53 10.59 -1.94
N GLY A 20 10.80 11.42 -2.69
CA GLY A 20 11.00 11.57 -4.13
C GLY A 20 10.52 10.41 -5.02
N LEU A 21 9.99 9.30 -4.48
CA LEU A 21 9.42 8.23 -5.30
C LEU A 21 8.14 8.70 -6.01
N GLU A 22 8.07 8.45 -7.33
CA GLU A 22 6.90 8.74 -8.16
C GLU A 22 5.78 7.72 -7.91
N GLU A 23 4.52 8.12 -8.06
CA GLU A 23 3.37 7.28 -7.70
C GLU A 23 3.27 5.99 -8.52
N GLY A 24 3.68 6.04 -9.79
CA GLY A 24 3.70 4.89 -10.69
C GLY A 24 5.04 4.15 -10.75
N ALA A 25 5.99 4.49 -9.87
CA ALA A 25 7.25 3.75 -9.80
C ALA A 25 7.01 2.36 -9.19
N ASP A 26 7.64 1.34 -9.79
CA ASP A 26 7.61 -0.01 -9.25
C ASP A 26 8.37 -0.07 -7.92
N LEU A 27 7.69 -0.53 -6.88
CA LEU A 27 8.21 -0.58 -5.52
C LEU A 27 9.34 -1.63 -5.36
N ARG A 28 9.35 -2.70 -6.17
CA ARG A 28 10.45 -3.69 -6.18
C ARG A 28 11.70 -3.10 -6.78
N ASP A 29 11.56 -2.34 -7.87
CA ASP A 29 12.67 -1.59 -8.47
C ASP A 29 13.19 -0.50 -7.54
N ALA A 30 12.33 0.08 -6.69
CA ALA A 30 12.70 1.01 -5.62
C ALA A 30 13.44 0.34 -4.44
N GLY A 31 13.50 -0.99 -4.41
CA GLY A 31 14.26 -1.76 -3.42
C GLY A 31 13.43 -2.43 -2.32
N LEU A 32 12.10 -2.41 -2.39
CA LEU A 32 11.26 -3.15 -1.45
C LEU A 32 11.40 -4.65 -1.69
N ASN A 33 11.55 -5.40 -0.60
CA ASN A 33 11.66 -6.85 -0.64
C ASN A 33 10.29 -7.54 -0.43
N SER A 34 10.21 -8.83 -0.76
CA SER A 34 8.96 -9.59 -0.66
C SER A 34 8.34 -9.62 0.74
N GLY A 35 9.15 -9.57 1.81
CA GLY A 35 8.63 -9.48 3.18
C GLY A 35 7.94 -8.14 3.47
N GLU A 36 8.47 -7.05 2.92
CA GLU A 36 7.85 -5.73 3.01
C GLU A 36 6.54 -5.68 2.23
N PHE A 37 6.47 -6.31 1.05
CA PHE A 37 5.21 -6.44 0.30
C PHE A 37 4.15 -7.22 1.08
N VAL A 38 4.53 -8.31 1.76
CA VAL A 38 3.60 -9.06 2.62
C VAL A 38 3.07 -8.19 3.75
N LEU A 39 3.94 -7.38 4.39
CA LEU A 39 3.52 -6.46 5.45
C LEU A 39 2.61 -5.34 4.92
N ILE A 40 2.87 -4.83 3.72
CA ILE A 40 2.00 -3.85 3.06
C ILE A 40 0.63 -4.47 2.78
N ALA A 41 0.58 -5.64 2.17
CA ALA A 41 -0.67 -6.35 1.88
C ALA A 41 -1.50 -6.56 3.14
N LEU A 42 -0.90 -7.14 4.19
CA LEU A 42 -1.58 -7.35 5.48
C LEU A 42 -2.12 -6.04 6.07
N ARG A 43 -1.33 -4.96 6.00
CA ARG A 43 -1.78 -3.67 6.54
C ARG A 43 -2.90 -3.05 5.71
N ILE A 44 -2.91 -3.23 4.39
CA ILE A 44 -4.01 -2.80 3.54
C ILE A 44 -5.27 -3.57 3.92
N GLU A 45 -5.20 -4.88 4.09
CA GLU A 45 -6.34 -5.72 4.52
C GLU A 45 -6.93 -5.24 5.86
N GLU A 46 -6.07 -4.92 6.84
CA GLU A 46 -6.49 -4.33 8.11
C GLU A 46 -7.18 -2.97 7.94
N GLU A 47 -6.72 -2.15 7.00
CA GLU A 47 -7.24 -0.81 6.74
C GLU A 47 -8.58 -0.83 5.97
N ILE A 48 -8.80 -1.83 5.11
CA ILE A 48 -10.03 -1.99 4.33
C ILE A 48 -11.03 -2.98 4.95
N ASP A 49 -10.68 -3.58 6.10
CA ASP A 49 -11.45 -4.59 6.84
C ASP A 49 -11.90 -5.79 5.98
N ARG A 50 -11.06 -6.19 5.02
CA ARG A 50 -11.28 -7.38 4.19
C ARG A 50 -9.96 -7.90 3.61
N PRO A 51 -9.88 -9.20 3.26
CA PRO A 51 -8.75 -9.69 2.49
C PRO A 51 -8.67 -9.01 1.12
N LEU A 52 -7.46 -8.91 0.58
CA LEU A 52 -7.22 -8.48 -0.79
C LEU A 52 -7.68 -9.59 -1.75
N GLU A 53 -8.28 -9.18 -2.86
CA GLU A 53 -8.60 -10.09 -3.95
C GLU A 53 -7.34 -10.46 -4.74
N ASP A 54 -7.34 -11.60 -5.43
CA ASP A 54 -6.18 -12.06 -6.22
C ASP A 54 -5.71 -11.00 -7.24
N GLU A 55 -6.65 -10.28 -7.86
CA GLU A 55 -6.35 -9.19 -8.81
C GLU A 55 -5.68 -7.99 -8.12
N GLU A 56 -6.10 -7.65 -6.90
CA GLU A 56 -5.49 -6.59 -6.10
C GLU A 56 -4.09 -6.98 -5.63
N MET A 57 -3.87 -8.24 -5.27
CA MET A 57 -2.54 -8.75 -4.93
C MET A 57 -1.58 -8.75 -6.13
N ASP A 58 -2.06 -9.10 -7.33
CA ASP A 58 -1.24 -9.11 -8.55
C ASP A 58 -0.83 -7.69 -8.97
N THR A 59 -1.73 -6.72 -8.76
CA THR A 59 -1.52 -5.30 -9.11
C THR A 59 -0.80 -4.50 -8.03
N LEU A 60 -0.58 -5.05 -6.83
CA LEU A 60 0.07 -4.38 -5.70
C LEU A 60 1.57 -4.14 -5.94
N SER A 61 1.89 -3.18 -6.80
CA SER A 61 3.25 -2.94 -7.30
C SER A 61 3.70 -1.48 -7.22
N THR A 62 2.76 -0.53 -7.24
CA THR A 62 3.06 0.91 -7.18
C THR A 62 2.31 1.60 -6.03
N LEU A 63 2.72 2.83 -5.69
CA LEU A 63 1.98 3.65 -4.72
C LEU A 63 0.57 4.01 -5.24
N ALA A 64 0.42 4.18 -6.55
CA ALA A 64 -0.86 4.46 -7.18
C ALA A 64 -1.84 3.29 -7.05
N ASP A 65 -1.38 2.04 -7.21
CA ASP A 65 -2.23 0.85 -7.03
C ASP A 65 -2.72 0.73 -5.59
N ILE A 66 -1.81 0.95 -4.63
CA ILE A 66 -2.14 0.94 -3.19
C ILE A 66 -3.20 2.01 -2.88
N GLU A 67 -3.02 3.24 -3.39
CA GLU A 67 -3.98 4.32 -3.17
C GLU A 67 -5.34 4.00 -3.79
N ALA A 68 -5.37 3.38 -4.98
CA ALA A 68 -6.60 2.97 -5.64
C ALA A 68 -7.38 1.96 -4.81
N ILE A 69 -6.71 0.94 -4.26
CA ILE A 69 -7.33 -0.06 -3.37
C ILE A 69 -7.91 0.61 -2.12
N LEU A 70 -7.10 1.45 -1.46
CA LEU A 70 -7.49 2.16 -0.24
C LEU A 70 -8.67 3.12 -0.47
N SER A 71 -8.74 3.74 -1.66
CA SER A 71 -9.83 4.64 -2.03
C SER A 71 -11.10 3.91 -2.50
N ALA A 72 -10.97 2.69 -3.02
CA ALA A 72 -12.10 1.88 -3.48
C ALA A 72 -12.83 1.21 -2.31
N ALA A 73 -12.14 1.00 -1.18
CA ALA A 73 -12.76 0.50 0.03
C ALA A 73 -13.84 1.48 0.54
N PRO A 74 -15.08 1.02 0.81
CA PRO A 74 -16.07 1.87 1.44
C PRO A 74 -15.51 2.31 2.79
N SER A 75 -15.31 3.62 2.95
CA SER A 75 -14.70 4.18 4.15
C SER A 75 -15.35 3.58 5.40
N ALA A 76 -14.59 2.84 6.20
CA ALA A 76 -15.01 2.42 7.55
C ALA A 76 -15.15 3.62 8.52
N GLN A 77 -15.36 4.83 8.00
CA GLN A 77 -15.65 6.06 8.73
C GLN A 77 -17.12 6.41 8.53
N GLY A 78 -17.99 5.70 9.24
CA GLY A 78 -19.44 5.90 9.20
C GLY A 78 -20.20 5.16 10.29
N GLN A 79 -19.62 4.98 11.49
CA GLN A 79 -20.34 4.55 12.68
C GLN A 79 -19.79 5.28 13.91
N GLY A 80 -20.50 6.31 14.34
CA GLY A 80 -20.22 7.13 15.53
C GLY A 80 -21.19 8.30 15.62
#